data_AF-A0A1V5RCY4-F1
#
_entry.id   AF-A0A1V5RCY4-F1
#
_cell.length_a   1.000
_cell.length_b   1.000
_cell.length_c   1.000
_cell.angle_alpha   90.00
_cell.angle_beta   90.00
_cell.angle_gamma   90.00
#
_symmetry.space_group_name_H-M   'P 1'
#
loop_
_entity.id
_entity.type
_entity.pdbx_description
1 polymer ?
#
loop_
_entity_poly.entity_id
_entity_poly.type
_entity_poly.pdbx_seq_one_letter_code
_entity_poly.pdbx_strand_id
1 'polypeptide(L)'
;MIECYTFVRYNKPVLTLTPFLQEGHDLLGEQVVMYASGMLNAQQKDQATFSLFSQIDFAVDRWIQDKRYVPRLLFSALAFMLSYLFFSLVVRDPLPMIDELLISSGLAIFVWVSLSRRDTRSILAQENRQRLKMIGGKRSEQIQENLFSIEEYLDTCAKTDTRELAGQLVEGTIPRWTNTLDGSERIHLRTLLDRYLAVYEKPTAHWVQRLDRSRKKDLGTKLYIQGSEGSVDLSLLALRCALKQSEE
;
A
#
# COMPACT_ATOMS: atom_id res chain seq x y z
N MET A 1 -15.84 1.71 -13.92
CA MET A 1 -14.82 0.76 -14.42
C MET A 1 -13.65 0.79 -13.44
N ILE A 2 -13.03 -0.36 -13.15
CA ILE A 2 -11.87 -0.45 -12.26
C ILE A 2 -10.63 -0.56 -13.16
N GLU A 3 -9.81 0.48 -13.16
CA GLU A 3 -8.63 0.57 -14.02
C GLU A 3 -7.39 0.15 -13.23
N CYS A 4 -6.70 -0.88 -13.70
CA CYS A 4 -5.48 -1.40 -13.11
C CYS A 4 -4.33 -1.21 -14.11
N TYR A 5 -3.16 -0.79 -13.64
CA TYR A 5 -2.00 -0.58 -14.50
C TYR A 5 -0.89 -1.55 -14.12
N THR A 6 -0.33 -2.21 -15.12
CA THR A 6 0.74 -3.19 -14.95
C THR A 6 1.98 -2.72 -15.69
N PHE A 7 3.12 -2.70 -14.99
CA PHE A 7 4.41 -2.28 -15.53
C PHE A 7 5.44 -3.39 -15.37
N VAL A 8 6.06 -3.77 -16.48
CA VAL A 8 7.25 -4.63 -16.52
C VAL A 8 8.47 -3.77 -16.19
N ARG A 9 9.36 -4.30 -15.35
CA ARG A 9 10.52 -3.56 -14.82
C ARG A 9 11.78 -4.39 -14.95
N TYR A 10 12.89 -3.73 -15.29
CA TYR A 10 14.19 -4.38 -15.39
C TYR A 10 14.65 -4.95 -14.04
N ASN A 11 14.92 -6.26 -14.01
CA ASN A 11 15.42 -7.02 -12.85
C ASN A 11 14.60 -6.81 -11.55
N LYS A 12 13.30 -6.55 -11.70
CA LYS A 12 12.36 -6.29 -10.60
C LYS A 12 11.03 -7.01 -10.87
N PRO A 13 10.25 -7.33 -9.83
CA PRO A 13 8.92 -7.91 -10.03
C PRO A 13 8.01 -6.94 -10.77
N VAL A 14 7.03 -7.49 -11.48
CA VAL A 14 5.99 -6.71 -12.15
C VAL A 14 5.27 -5.82 -11.14
N LEU A 15 5.19 -4.53 -11.43
CA LEU A 15 4.44 -3.57 -10.63
C LEU A 15 2.99 -3.57 -11.11
N THR A 16 2.04 -3.79 -10.20
CA THR A 16 0.62 -3.66 -10.50
C THR A 16 0.01 -2.61 -9.59
N LEU A 17 -0.45 -1.52 -10.17
CA LEU A 17 -1.14 -0.44 -9.47
C LEU A 17 -2.64 -0.64 -9.63
N THR A 18 -3.35 -0.67 -8.50
CA THR A 18 -4.81 -0.89 -8.51
C THR A 18 -5.51 0.05 -7.55
N PRO A 19 -6.77 0.42 -7.82
CA PRO A 19 -7.57 1.25 -6.94
C PRO A 19 -8.10 0.47 -5.72
N PHE A 20 -7.89 -0.86 -5.65
CA PHE A 20 -8.30 -1.67 -4.50
C PHE A 20 -7.63 -1.22 -3.20
N LEU A 21 -6.48 -0.57 -3.28
CA LEU A 21 -5.79 0.01 -2.13
C LEU A 21 -6.42 1.31 -1.60
N GLN A 22 -7.52 1.78 -2.19
CA GLN A 22 -8.27 2.94 -1.69
C GLN A 22 -9.10 2.59 -0.45
N GLU A 23 -9.02 3.43 0.59
CA GLU A 23 -9.87 3.30 1.76
C GLU A 23 -11.34 3.61 1.42
N GLY A 24 -12.25 2.79 1.95
CA GLY A 24 -13.69 3.09 1.96
C GLY A 24 -14.43 2.95 0.63
N HIS A 25 -13.80 2.47 -0.44
CA HIS A 25 -14.53 2.27 -1.69
C HIS A 25 -15.45 1.05 -1.59
N ASP A 26 -16.75 1.27 -1.83
CA ASP A 26 -17.65 0.19 -2.20
C ASP A 26 -17.17 -0.34 -3.55
N LEU A 27 -16.56 -1.53 -3.55
CA LEU A 27 -15.93 -2.16 -4.71
C LEU A 27 -17.00 -2.72 -5.67
N LEU A 28 -17.99 -1.88 -5.97
CA LEU A 28 -19.15 -2.14 -6.83
C LEU A 28 -18.83 -2.02 -8.32
N GLY A 29 -17.56 -1.84 -8.69
CA GLY A 29 -17.13 -1.84 -10.08
C GLY A 29 -17.34 -3.22 -10.69
N GLU A 30 -18.23 -3.32 -11.67
CA GLU A 30 -18.59 -4.59 -12.32
C GLU A 30 -17.50 -5.11 -13.28
N GLN A 31 -16.63 -4.23 -13.76
CA GLN A 31 -15.60 -4.55 -14.76
C GLN A 31 -14.23 -4.03 -14.35
N VAL A 32 -13.25 -4.93 -14.37
CA VAL A 32 -11.83 -4.65 -14.14
C VAL A 32 -11.12 -4.68 -15.48
N VAL A 33 -10.42 -3.60 -15.82
CA VAL A 33 -9.58 -3.49 -17.00
C VAL A 33 -8.13 -3.40 -16.54
N MET A 34 -7.27 -4.22 -17.13
CA MET A 34 -5.84 -4.20 -16.86
C MET A 34 -5.12 -3.63 -18.08
N TYR A 35 -4.52 -2.46 -17.90
CA TYR A 35 -3.70 -1.80 -18.88
C TYR A 35 -2.24 -2.23 -18.75
N ALA A 36 -1.61 -2.55 -19.87
CA ALA A 36 -0.19 -2.85 -19.97
C ALA A 36 0.40 -2.13 -21.20
N SER A 37 1.71 -1.91 -21.22
CA SER A 37 2.42 -1.33 -22.37
C SER A 37 2.42 -2.25 -23.59
N GLY A 38 2.31 -3.57 -23.38
CA GLY A 38 2.39 -4.59 -24.43
C GLY A 38 1.86 -5.94 -23.97
N MET A 39 2.09 -6.97 -24.78
CA MET A 39 1.67 -8.33 -24.45
C MET A 39 2.52 -8.91 -23.30
N LEU A 40 1.88 -9.17 -22.17
CA LEU A 40 2.51 -9.83 -21.04
C LEU A 40 2.73 -11.32 -21.34
N ASN A 41 3.90 -11.85 -20.99
CA ASN A 41 4.16 -13.29 -21.03
C ASN A 41 3.39 -14.03 -19.91
N ALA A 42 3.31 -15.36 -19.98
CA ALA A 42 2.55 -16.15 -19.01
C ALA A 42 2.98 -15.88 -17.55
N GLN A 43 4.29 -15.81 -17.29
CA GLN A 43 4.83 -15.54 -15.96
C GLN A 43 4.46 -14.13 -15.44
N GLN A 44 4.52 -13.11 -16.29
CA GLN A 44 4.15 -11.74 -15.97
C GLN A 44 2.65 -11.63 -15.70
N LYS A 45 1.82 -12.35 -16.47
CA LYS A 45 0.37 -12.44 -16.22
C LYS A 45 0.07 -13.09 -14.87
N ASP A 46 0.79 -14.14 -14.51
CA ASP A 46 0.64 -14.80 -13.21
C ASP A 46 1.05 -13.87 -12.07
N GLN A 47 2.17 -13.15 -12.22
CA GLN A 47 2.62 -12.15 -11.24
C GLN A 47 1.62 -11.01 -11.06
N ALA A 48 1.10 -10.46 -12.16
CA ALA A 48 0.09 -9.41 -12.13
C ALA A 48 -1.21 -9.90 -11.47
N THR A 49 -1.62 -11.15 -11.73
CA THR A 49 -2.80 -11.77 -11.10
C THR A 49 -2.60 -11.98 -9.61
N PHE A 50 -1.44 -12.49 -9.22
CA PHE A 50 -1.09 -12.68 -7.82
C PHE A 50 -1.07 -11.33 -7.07
N SER A 51 -0.45 -10.31 -7.65
CA SER A 51 -0.41 -8.95 -7.11
C SER A 51 -1.82 -8.37 -6.94
N LEU A 52 -2.66 -8.47 -7.97
CA LEU A 52 -4.07 -8.05 -7.93
C LEU A 52 -4.83 -8.74 -6.79
N PHE A 53 -4.70 -10.07 -6.67
CA PHE A 53 -5.39 -10.83 -5.63
C PHE A 53 -4.89 -10.51 -4.24
N SER A 54 -3.59 -10.26 -4.06
CA SER A 54 -3.02 -9.80 -2.80
C SER A 54 -3.58 -8.42 -2.41
N GLN A 55 -3.70 -7.51 -3.36
CA GLN A 55 -4.27 -6.17 -3.13
C GLN A 55 -5.76 -6.24 -2.79
N ILE A 56 -6.51 -7.13 -3.43
CA ILE A 56 -7.91 -7.42 -3.07
C ILE A 56 -8.01 -7.98 -1.65
N ASP A 57 -7.15 -8.93 -1.28
CA ASP A 57 -7.15 -9.51 0.07
C ASP A 57 -6.89 -8.43 1.13
N PHE A 58 -5.90 -7.57 0.89
CA PHE A 58 -5.60 -6.42 1.75
C PHE A 58 -6.78 -5.46 1.87
N ALA A 59 -7.41 -5.11 0.74
CA ALA A 59 -8.56 -4.21 0.70
C ALA A 59 -9.75 -4.76 1.50
N VAL A 60 -10.07 -6.04 1.34
CA VAL A 60 -11.16 -6.71 2.07
C VAL A 60 -10.86 -6.77 3.56
N ASP A 61 -9.62 -7.06 3.95
CA ASP A 61 -9.20 -7.12 5.35
C ASP A 61 -9.27 -5.73 6.01
N ARG A 62 -8.91 -4.67 5.29
CA ARG A 62 -9.06 -3.28 5.78
C ARG A 62 -10.55 -2.92 5.92
N TRP A 63 -11.34 -3.21 4.90
CA TRP A 63 -12.78 -2.92 4.89
C TRP A 63 -13.52 -3.60 6.05
N ILE A 64 -13.24 -4.89 6.32
CA ILE A 64 -13.90 -5.59 7.43
C ILE A 64 -13.44 -5.06 8.79
N GLN A 65 -12.17 -4.68 8.92
CA GLN A 65 -11.64 -4.07 10.13
C GLN A 65 -12.29 -2.71 10.42
N ASP A 66 -12.52 -1.89 9.38
CA ASP A 66 -13.19 -0.60 9.51
C ASP A 66 -14.67 -0.78 9.85
N LYS A 67 -15.37 -1.69 9.14
CA LYS A 67 -16.79 -1.99 9.39
C LYS A 67 -17.06 -2.52 10.80
N ARG A 68 -16.13 -3.30 11.36
CA ARG A 68 -16.26 -3.89 12.71
C ARG A 68 -15.51 -3.11 13.79
N TYR A 69 -14.93 -1.96 13.45
CA TYR A 69 -14.17 -1.15 14.41
C TYR A 69 -15.01 -0.75 15.62
N VAL A 70 -16.16 -0.11 15.39
CA VAL A 70 -17.06 0.40 16.44
C VAL A 70 -17.57 -0.72 17.35
N PRO A 71 -18.18 -1.81 16.85
CA PRO A 71 -18.67 -2.87 17.74
C PRO A 71 -17.51 -3.53 18.52
N ARG A 72 -16.35 -3.73 17.90
CA ARG A 72 -15.16 -4.29 18.57
C ARG A 72 -14.66 -3.37 19.70
N LEU A 73 -14.66 -2.06 19.48
CA LEU A 73 -14.31 -1.06 20.49
C LEU A 73 -15.25 -1.14 21.69
N LEU A 74 -16.57 -1.22 21.46
CA LEU A 74 -17.57 -1.33 22.51
C LEU A 74 -17.39 -2.61 23.34
N PHE A 75 -17.16 -3.76 22.71
CA PHE A 75 -16.91 -5.01 23.44
C PHE A 75 -15.61 -4.96 24.25
N SER A 76 -14.57 -4.32 23.72
CA SER A 76 -13.28 -4.18 24.43
C SER A 76 -13.42 -3.24 25.63
N ALA A 77 -14.15 -2.13 25.48
CA ALA A 77 -14.45 -1.20 26.57
C ALA A 77 -15.35 -1.85 27.64
N LEU A 78 -16.33 -2.66 27.25
CA LEU A 78 -17.17 -3.41 28.18
C LEU A 78 -16.34 -4.44 28.96
N ALA A 79 -15.47 -5.20 28.28
CA ALA A 79 -14.58 -6.15 28.93
C ALA A 79 -13.62 -5.47 29.90
N PHE A 80 -13.06 -4.31 29.54
CA PHE A 80 -12.27 -3.47 30.43
C PHE A 80 -13.08 -3.10 31.67
N MET A 81 -14.26 -2.51 31.49
CA MET A 81 -15.11 -2.04 32.59
C MET A 81 -15.48 -3.17 33.55
N LEU A 82 -15.93 -4.32 33.02
CA LEU A 82 -16.33 -5.46 33.84
C LEU A 82 -15.15 -6.08 34.58
N SER A 83 -13.99 -6.23 33.91
CA SER A 83 -12.79 -6.77 34.56
C SER A 83 -12.25 -5.83 35.63
N TYR A 84 -12.18 -4.53 35.35
CA TYR A 84 -11.77 -3.51 36.31
C TYR A 84 -12.67 -3.52 37.55
N LEU A 85 -14.00 -3.47 37.36
CA LEU A 85 -14.95 -3.48 38.47
C LEU A 85 -14.90 -4.79 39.25
N PHE A 86 -14.72 -5.93 38.57
CA PHE A 86 -14.55 -7.22 39.23
C PHE A 86 -13.31 -7.23 40.13
N PHE A 87 -12.14 -6.84 39.60
CA PHE A 87 -10.90 -6.81 40.39
C PHE A 87 -11.00 -5.82 41.54
N SER A 88 -11.52 -4.61 41.28
CA SER A 88 -11.68 -3.57 42.31
C SER A 88 -12.65 -3.95 43.44
N LEU A 89 -13.69 -4.75 43.17
CA LEU A 89 -14.67 -5.16 44.20
C LEU A 89 -14.31 -6.47 44.91
N VAL A 90 -13.75 -7.44 44.19
CA VAL A 90 -13.50 -8.81 44.68
C VAL A 90 -12.13 -8.93 45.32
N VAL A 91 -11.12 -8.28 44.76
CA VAL A 91 -9.76 -8.30 45.29
C VAL A 91 -9.63 -7.14 46.28
N ARG A 92 -10.14 -7.36 47.50
CA ARG A 92 -10.11 -6.36 48.59
C ARG A 92 -8.74 -6.21 49.27
N ASP A 93 -7.73 -6.94 48.81
CA ASP A 93 -6.36 -6.73 49.29
C ASP A 93 -5.82 -5.43 48.69
N PRO A 94 -5.05 -4.63 49.44
CA PRO A 94 -4.48 -3.38 48.96
C PRO A 94 -3.34 -3.65 47.96
N LEU A 95 -3.66 -4.26 46.82
CA LEU A 95 -2.84 -4.15 45.64
C LEU A 95 -2.96 -2.69 45.15
N PRO A 96 -1.84 -2.06 44.77
CA PRO A 96 -1.91 -0.71 44.21
C PRO A 96 -2.84 -0.74 43.00
N MET A 97 -3.77 0.22 42.90
CA MET A 97 -4.77 0.33 41.81
C MET A 97 -4.19 0.21 40.39
N ILE A 98 -2.88 0.41 40.27
CA ILE A 98 -2.08 0.22 39.07
C ILE A 98 -2.19 -1.23 38.54
N ASP A 99 -2.16 -2.24 39.40
CA ASP A 99 -2.14 -3.65 38.97
C ASP A 99 -3.48 -4.07 38.36
N GLU A 100 -4.60 -3.61 38.93
CA GLU A 100 -5.95 -3.85 38.41
C GLU A 100 -6.16 -3.18 37.05
N LEU A 101 -5.65 -1.95 36.89
CA LEU A 101 -5.72 -1.20 35.64
C LEU A 101 -4.88 -1.87 34.55
N LEU A 102 -3.70 -2.40 34.89
CA LEU A 102 -2.87 -3.15 33.96
C LEU A 102 -3.54 -4.45 33.52
N ILE A 103 -4.11 -5.22 34.44
CA ILE A 103 -4.76 -6.51 34.12
C ILE A 103 -6.01 -6.27 33.26
N SER A 104 -6.87 -5.32 33.63
CA SER A 104 -8.07 -4.97 32.86
C SER A 104 -7.74 -4.42 31.47
N SER A 105 -6.69 -3.59 31.34
CA SER A 105 -6.19 -3.12 30.04
C SER A 105 -5.67 -4.27 29.19
N GLY A 106 -4.91 -5.20 29.79
CA GLY A 106 -4.43 -6.41 29.13
C GLY A 106 -5.57 -7.28 28.60
N LEU A 107 -6.62 -7.48 29.41
CA LEU A 107 -7.83 -8.21 28.99
C LEU A 107 -8.57 -7.50 27.86
N ALA A 108 -8.69 -6.18 27.90
CA ALA A 108 -9.32 -5.40 26.83
C ALA A 108 -8.55 -5.54 25.50
N ILE A 109 -7.21 -5.46 25.55
CA ILE A 109 -6.34 -5.67 24.39
C ILE A 109 -6.49 -7.11 23.87
N PHE A 110 -6.54 -8.10 24.76
CA PHE A 110 -6.74 -9.49 24.39
C PHE A 110 -8.08 -9.70 23.66
N VAL A 111 -9.16 -9.13 24.19
CA VAL A 111 -10.49 -9.14 23.56
C VAL A 111 -10.43 -8.49 22.18
N TRP A 112 -9.81 -7.31 22.07
CA TRP A 112 -9.64 -6.61 20.79
C TRP A 112 -8.95 -7.47 19.74
N VAL A 113 -7.79 -8.05 20.07
CA VAL A 113 -7.00 -8.89 19.15
C VAL A 113 -7.78 -10.15 18.77
N SER A 114 -8.45 -10.78 19.73
CA SER A 114 -9.26 -11.98 19.51
C SER A 114 -10.42 -11.72 18.54
N LEU A 115 -11.18 -10.65 18.77
CA LEU A 115 -12.25 -10.22 17.87
C LEU A 115 -11.71 -9.86 16.49
N SER A 116 -10.59 -9.12 16.41
CA SER A 116 -9.98 -8.75 15.14
C SER A 116 -9.61 -9.97 14.28
N ARG A 117 -9.10 -11.04 14.89
CA ARG A 117 -8.77 -12.29 14.17
C ARG A 117 -10.01 -13.07 13.74
N ARG A 118 -11.09 -13.01 14.52
CA ARG A 118 -12.37 -13.64 14.18
C ARG A 118 -13.06 -12.90 13.04
N ASP A 119 -12.96 -11.58 13.02
CA ASP A 119 -13.62 -10.71 12.04
C ASP A 119 -13.10 -10.93 10.62
N THR A 120 -11.78 -11.03 10.44
CA THR A 120 -11.16 -11.32 9.14
C THR A 120 -11.49 -12.73 8.62
N ARG A 121 -11.83 -13.66 9.52
CA ARG A 121 -12.27 -15.02 9.18
C ARG A 121 -13.79 -15.15 8.98
N SER A 122 -14.53 -14.05 9.05
CA SER A 122 -15.98 -14.10 8.89
C SER A 122 -16.40 -14.52 7.48
N ILE A 123 -17.53 -15.23 7.36
CA ILE A 123 -18.09 -15.69 6.08
C ILE A 123 -18.25 -14.52 5.11
N LEU A 124 -18.76 -13.39 5.59
CA LEU A 124 -18.93 -12.17 4.81
C LEU A 124 -17.60 -11.62 4.23
N ALA A 125 -16.47 -11.73 4.96
CA ALA A 125 -15.17 -11.35 4.43
C ALA A 125 -14.71 -12.33 3.34
N GLN A 126 -14.95 -13.64 3.53
CA GLN A 126 -14.60 -14.67 2.56
C GLN A 126 -15.44 -14.56 1.27
N GLU A 127 -16.75 -14.33 1.38
CA GLU A 127 -17.66 -14.13 0.26
C GLU A 127 -17.25 -12.91 -0.58
N ASN A 128 -16.96 -11.78 0.07
CA ASN A 128 -16.51 -10.57 -0.63
C ASN A 128 -15.15 -10.77 -1.30
N ARG A 129 -14.22 -11.44 -0.62
CA ARG A 129 -12.91 -11.79 -1.18
C ARG A 129 -13.05 -12.64 -2.44
N GLN A 130 -13.87 -13.69 -2.39
CA GLN A 130 -14.14 -14.55 -3.53
C GLN A 130 -14.83 -13.78 -4.65
N ARG A 131 -15.86 -12.99 -4.34
CA ARG A 131 -16.56 -12.15 -5.31
C ARG A 131 -15.60 -11.23 -6.06
N LEU A 132 -14.73 -10.51 -5.35
CA LEU A 132 -13.79 -9.58 -5.97
C LEU A 132 -12.70 -10.29 -6.77
N LYS A 133 -12.22 -11.45 -6.30
CA LYS A 133 -11.29 -12.28 -7.08
C LYS A 133 -11.94 -12.82 -8.35
N MET A 134 -13.22 -13.18 -8.32
CA MET A 134 -13.98 -13.58 -9.50
C MET A 134 -14.13 -12.43 -10.50
N ILE A 135 -14.43 -11.22 -10.03
CA ILE A 135 -14.50 -10.02 -10.88
C ILE A 135 -13.12 -9.70 -11.47
N GLY A 136 -12.07 -9.68 -10.65
CA GLY A 136 -10.69 -9.45 -11.08
C GLY A 136 -10.12 -10.54 -11.99
N GLY A 137 -10.65 -11.77 -11.91
CA GLY A 137 -10.31 -12.88 -12.80
C GLY A 137 -10.96 -12.76 -14.18
N LYS A 138 -12.14 -12.12 -14.28
CA LYS A 138 -12.83 -11.84 -15.55
C LYS A 138 -12.34 -10.55 -16.24
N ARG A 139 -11.16 -10.06 -15.86
CA ARG A 139 -10.62 -8.79 -16.36
C ARG A 139 -10.38 -8.82 -17.86
N SER A 140 -10.55 -7.67 -18.51
CA SER A 140 -10.07 -7.45 -19.88
C SER A 140 -8.65 -6.91 -19.85
N GLU A 141 -7.80 -7.39 -20.75
CA GLU A 141 -6.46 -6.85 -20.96
C GLU A 141 -6.51 -5.86 -22.12
N GLN A 142 -6.00 -4.64 -21.90
CA GLN A 142 -5.92 -3.60 -22.92
C GLN A 142 -4.48 -3.11 -23.01
N ILE A 143 -4.00 -2.89 -24.24
CA ILE A 143 -2.67 -2.35 -24.49
C ILE A 143 -2.80 -0.83 -24.59
N GLN A 144 -2.01 -0.09 -23.81
CA GLN A 144 -1.96 1.36 -23.84
C GLN A 144 -0.51 1.79 -24.14
N GLU A 145 -0.29 2.39 -25.32
CA GLU A 145 1.06 2.73 -25.81
C GLU A 145 1.78 3.78 -24.93
N ASN A 146 1.01 4.69 -24.33
CA ASN A 146 1.50 5.70 -23.39
C ASN A 146 2.15 5.10 -22.11
N LEU A 147 1.79 3.88 -21.71
CA LEU A 147 2.43 3.17 -20.58
C LEU A 147 3.87 2.76 -20.88
N PHE A 148 4.22 2.57 -22.15
CA PHE A 148 5.58 2.23 -22.56
C PHE A 148 6.60 3.29 -22.12
N SER A 149 6.21 4.57 -22.17
CA SER A 149 7.06 5.67 -21.72
C SER A 149 7.40 5.60 -20.23
N ILE A 150 6.51 5.05 -19.41
CA ILE A 150 6.72 4.86 -17.96
C ILE A 150 7.66 3.68 -17.73
N GLU A 151 7.47 2.58 -18.44
CA GLU A 151 8.35 1.41 -18.33
C GLU A 151 9.77 1.74 -18.76
N GLU A 152 9.93 2.43 -19.89
CA GLU A 152 11.24 2.90 -20.37
C GLU A 152 11.91 3.83 -19.36
N TYR A 153 11.14 4.73 -18.74
CA TYR A 153 11.64 5.59 -17.68
C TYR A 153 12.09 4.80 -16.44
N LEU A 154 11.28 3.84 -15.98
CA LEU A 154 11.60 2.97 -14.85
C LEU A 154 12.86 2.14 -15.13
N ASP A 155 13.00 1.62 -16.35
CA ASP A 155 14.15 0.85 -16.80
C ASP A 155 15.42 1.70 -16.90
N THR A 156 15.30 2.94 -17.38
CA THR A 156 16.42 3.88 -17.44
C THR A 156 16.93 4.18 -16.03
N CYS A 157 16.02 4.47 -15.10
CA CYS A 157 16.37 4.70 -13.69
C CYS A 157 16.96 3.45 -13.04
N ALA A 158 16.43 2.26 -13.33
CA ALA A 158 16.93 1.00 -12.79
C ALA A 158 18.34 0.65 -13.31
N LYS A 159 18.72 1.11 -14.50
CA LYS A 159 20.05 0.92 -15.10
C LYS A 159 21.07 1.99 -14.68
N THR A 160 20.61 3.14 -14.19
CA THR A 160 21.48 4.22 -13.70
C THR A 160 22.20 3.79 -12.43
N ASP A 161 23.43 4.25 -12.22
CA ASP A 161 24.16 3.95 -11.01
C ASP A 161 23.41 4.43 -9.76
N THR A 162 23.38 3.60 -8.71
CA THR A 162 22.60 3.84 -7.50
C THR A 162 23.04 5.14 -6.81
N ARG A 163 24.35 5.44 -6.83
CA ARG A 163 24.90 6.65 -6.24
C ARG A 163 24.50 7.89 -7.02
N GLU A 164 24.56 7.81 -8.35
CA GLU A 164 24.17 8.88 -9.25
C GLU A 164 22.68 9.20 -9.10
N LEU A 165 21.82 8.18 -9.16
CA LEU A 165 20.37 8.35 -9.04
C LEU A 165 19.97 8.91 -7.66
N ALA A 166 20.60 8.44 -6.58
CA ALA A 166 20.36 8.99 -5.24
C ALA A 166 20.76 10.47 -5.14
N GLY A 167 21.86 10.87 -5.79
CA GLY A 167 22.27 12.28 -5.91
C GLY A 167 21.25 13.11 -6.67
N GLN A 168 20.86 12.65 -7.86
CA GLN A 168 19.87 13.33 -8.72
C GLN A 168 18.51 13.50 -8.02
N LEU A 169 18.06 12.51 -7.24
CA LEU A 169 16.81 12.58 -6.47
C LEU A 169 16.82 13.67 -5.39
N VAL A 170 17.97 13.87 -4.73
CA VAL A 170 18.13 14.91 -3.71
C VAL A 170 18.30 16.28 -4.35
N GLU A 171 19.05 16.37 -5.45
CA GLU A 171 19.28 17.62 -6.17
C GLU A 171 18.06 18.07 -6.99
N GLY A 172 17.13 17.15 -7.29
CA GLY A 172 15.98 17.42 -8.14
C GLY A 172 16.27 17.37 -9.63
N THR A 173 17.47 16.96 -10.01
CA THR A 173 17.97 16.81 -11.40
C THR A 173 17.69 15.41 -11.94
N ILE A 174 16.50 14.90 -11.62
CA ILE A 174 16.03 13.56 -12.03
C ILE A 174 15.95 13.52 -13.56
N PRO A 175 16.21 12.36 -14.20
CA PRO A 175 16.08 12.22 -15.66
C PRO A 175 14.72 12.75 -16.11
N ARG A 176 14.72 13.62 -17.12
CA ARG A 176 13.46 14.19 -17.63
C ARG A 176 12.68 13.10 -18.33
N TRP A 177 11.45 12.89 -17.86
CA TRP A 177 10.51 12.03 -18.54
C TRP A 177 9.79 12.82 -19.63
N THR A 178 10.04 12.44 -20.89
CA THR A 178 9.29 12.93 -22.06
C THR A 178 7.92 12.28 -22.06
N ASN A 179 6.95 12.95 -21.45
CA ASN A 179 5.62 12.40 -21.20
C ASN A 179 4.62 12.72 -22.34
N THR A 180 3.78 11.75 -22.68
CA THR A 180 2.59 11.89 -23.56
C THR A 180 1.26 11.78 -22.80
N LEU A 181 1.28 11.55 -21.49
CA LEU A 181 0.08 11.39 -20.65
C LEU A 181 -0.58 12.73 -20.32
N ASP A 182 -1.91 12.69 -20.32
CA ASP A 182 -2.74 13.78 -19.86
C ASP A 182 -2.55 14.06 -18.36
N GLY A 183 -2.79 15.31 -17.95
CA GLY A 183 -2.61 15.74 -16.56
C GLY A 183 -3.50 14.98 -15.56
N SER A 184 -4.71 14.57 -15.97
CA SER A 184 -5.64 13.78 -15.16
C SER A 184 -5.12 12.36 -14.91
N GLU A 185 -4.65 11.67 -15.95
CA GLU A 185 -4.06 10.33 -15.86
C GLU A 185 -2.83 10.33 -14.96
N ARG A 186 -2.02 11.39 -15.04
CA ARG A 186 -0.83 11.56 -14.20
C ARG A 186 -1.17 11.65 -12.71
N ILE A 187 -2.15 12.48 -12.35
CA ILE A 187 -2.61 12.62 -10.96
C ILE A 187 -3.19 11.29 -10.46
N HIS A 188 -3.94 10.59 -11.32
CA HIS A 188 -4.49 9.28 -11.00
C HIS A 188 -3.40 8.25 -10.72
N LEU A 189 -2.43 8.08 -11.63
CA LEU A 189 -1.30 7.18 -11.46
C LEU A 189 -0.44 7.52 -10.24
N ARG A 190 -0.18 8.81 -9.98
CA ARG A 190 0.51 9.25 -8.76
C ARG A 190 -0.24 8.78 -7.52
N THR A 191 -1.55 8.97 -7.49
CA THR A 191 -2.38 8.58 -6.35
C THR A 191 -2.34 7.06 -6.13
N LEU A 192 -2.40 6.26 -7.21
CA LEU A 192 -2.27 4.81 -7.11
C LEU A 192 -0.88 4.39 -6.64
N LEU A 193 0.17 5.03 -7.14
CA LEU A 193 1.56 4.76 -6.75
C LEU A 193 1.81 5.10 -5.27
N ASP A 194 1.38 6.27 -4.81
CA ASP A 194 1.54 6.68 -3.40
C ASP A 194 0.85 5.68 -2.45
N ARG A 195 -0.32 5.16 -2.84
CA ARG A 195 -1.04 4.11 -2.08
C ARG A 195 -0.30 2.78 -2.10
N TYR A 196 0.19 2.36 -3.26
CA TYR A 196 1.00 1.16 -3.38
C TYR A 196 2.24 1.24 -2.48
N LEU A 197 2.95 2.37 -2.52
CA LEU A 197 4.14 2.60 -1.70
C LEU A 197 3.80 2.58 -0.20
N ALA A 198 2.68 3.17 0.22
CA ALA A 198 2.28 3.19 1.62
C ALA A 198 2.00 1.78 2.19
N VAL A 199 1.51 0.85 1.35
CA VAL A 199 1.13 -0.51 1.77
C VAL A 199 2.31 -1.48 1.66
N TYR A 200 2.97 -1.54 0.50
CA TYR A 200 3.96 -2.57 0.19
C TYR A 200 5.41 -2.09 0.34
N GLU A 201 5.69 -0.82 0.07
CA GLU A 201 7.06 -0.25 0.01
C GLU A 201 7.23 0.91 1.02
N LYS A 202 6.92 0.63 2.29
CA LYS A 202 6.93 1.63 3.39
C LYS A 202 8.24 2.44 3.50
N PRO A 203 9.44 1.85 3.34
CA PRO A 203 10.69 2.61 3.36
C PRO A 203 10.72 3.68 2.26
N THR A 204 10.31 3.30 1.05
CA THR A 204 10.22 4.20 -0.11
C THR A 204 9.18 5.30 0.12
N ALA A 205 8.02 4.97 0.69
CA ALA A 205 6.99 5.96 1.06
C ALA A 205 7.49 6.97 2.12
N HIS A 206 8.29 6.52 3.08
CA HIS A 206 8.90 7.42 4.06
C HIS A 206 9.93 8.37 3.41
N TRP A 207 10.69 7.89 2.43
CA TRP A 207 11.59 8.73 1.65
C TRP A 207 10.88 9.76 0.80
N VAL A 208 9.75 9.40 0.20
CA VAL A 208 8.86 10.33 -0.48
C VAL A 208 8.53 11.53 0.44
N GLN A 209 8.06 11.25 1.66
CA GLN A 209 7.71 12.30 2.63
C GLN A 209 8.92 13.14 3.06
N ARG A 210 10.10 12.51 3.18
CA ARG A 210 11.34 13.22 3.53
C ARG A 210 11.81 14.16 2.43
N LEU A 211 11.83 13.69 1.18
CA LEU A 211 12.26 14.48 0.02
C LEU A 211 11.30 15.63 -0.28
N ASP A 212 10.02 15.46 0.01
CA ASP A 212 9.03 16.55 -0.07
C ASP A 212 9.26 17.64 0.97
N ARG A 213 9.73 17.28 2.18
CA ARG A 213 9.96 18.23 3.27
C ARG A 213 11.30 18.94 3.20
N SER A 214 12.36 18.25 2.74
CA SER A 214 13.73 18.77 2.80
C SER A 214 14.65 18.03 1.85
N ARG A 215 15.41 18.78 1.04
CA ARG A 215 16.43 18.27 0.10
C ARG A 215 17.85 18.63 0.54
N LYS A 216 18.25 18.14 1.71
CA LYS A 216 19.61 18.35 2.25
C LYS A 216 20.60 17.39 1.57
N LYS A 217 21.81 17.87 1.26
CA LYS A 217 22.87 17.07 0.62
C LYS A 217 23.21 15.79 1.40
N ASP A 218 23.19 15.82 2.73
CA ASP A 218 23.45 14.65 3.60
C ASP A 218 22.44 13.50 3.42
N LEU A 219 21.28 13.79 2.83
CA LEU A 219 20.28 12.75 2.54
C LEU A 219 20.71 11.85 1.39
N GLY A 220 21.54 12.34 0.46
CA GLY A 220 22.00 11.57 -0.70
C GLY A 220 22.79 10.34 -0.28
N THR A 221 23.70 10.48 0.68
CA THR A 221 24.49 9.37 1.21
C THR A 221 23.62 8.32 1.91
N LYS A 222 22.60 8.76 2.67
CA LYS A 222 21.67 7.84 3.35
C LYS A 222 20.77 7.10 2.37
N LEU A 223 20.28 7.81 1.35
CA LEU A 223 19.46 7.23 0.28
C LEU A 223 20.27 6.23 -0.55
N TYR A 224 21.53 6.55 -0.84
CA TYR A 224 22.46 5.63 -1.51
C TYR A 224 22.65 4.33 -0.73
N ILE A 225 22.97 4.41 0.57
CA ILE A 225 23.16 3.23 1.43
C ILE A 225 21.90 2.35 1.37
N GLN A 226 20.74 2.95 1.62
CA GLN A 226 19.48 2.21 1.65
C GLN A 226 19.03 1.67 0.29
N GLY A 227 19.33 2.38 -0.80
CA GLY A 227 19.14 1.89 -2.16
C GLY A 227 20.07 0.72 -2.49
N SER A 228 21.34 0.80 -2.08
CA SER A 228 22.34 -0.27 -2.31
C SER A 228 22.05 -1.55 -1.51
N GLU A 229 21.48 -1.42 -0.31
CA GLU A 229 20.99 -2.53 0.50
C GLU A 229 19.69 -3.15 -0.07
N GLY A 230 19.08 -2.53 -1.08
CA GLY A 230 17.82 -2.97 -1.67
C GLY A 230 16.58 -2.67 -0.81
N SER A 231 16.74 -1.92 0.27
CA SER A 231 15.63 -1.56 1.18
C SER A 231 14.69 -0.49 0.62
N VAL A 232 15.16 0.28 -0.38
CA VAL A 232 14.41 1.35 -1.03
C VAL A 232 14.51 1.19 -2.54
N ASP A 233 13.36 1.27 -3.21
CA ASP A 233 13.30 1.24 -4.66
C ASP A 233 13.48 2.64 -5.25
N LEU A 234 14.71 2.96 -5.63
CA LEU A 234 15.07 4.28 -6.17
C LEU A 234 14.34 4.59 -7.49
N SER A 235 14.04 3.59 -8.30
CA SER A 235 13.34 3.81 -9.59
C SER A 235 11.86 4.18 -9.38
N LEU A 236 11.19 3.58 -8.39
CA LEU A 236 9.83 3.99 -8.01
C LEU A 236 9.81 5.37 -7.35
N LEU A 237 10.82 5.67 -6.53
CA LEU A 237 10.99 6.99 -5.94
C LEU A 237 11.18 8.07 -7.01
N ALA A 238 12.00 7.79 -8.03
CA ALA A 238 12.21 8.65 -9.19
C ALA A 238 10.93 8.86 -9.98
N LEU A 239 10.19 7.79 -10.30
CA LEU A 239 8.90 7.88 -11.00
C LEU A 239 7.92 8.76 -10.23
N ARG A 240 7.79 8.54 -8.91
CA ARG A 240 6.92 9.37 -8.07
C ARG A 240 7.33 10.83 -8.14
N CYS A 241 8.61 11.14 -8.02
CA CYS A 241 9.10 12.53 -8.10
C CYS A 241 8.89 13.14 -9.49
N ALA A 242 9.07 12.39 -10.58
CA ALA A 242 8.79 12.84 -11.95
C ALA A 242 7.30 13.12 -12.19
N LEU A 243 6.42 12.28 -11.63
CA LEU A 243 4.96 12.49 -11.65
C LEU A 243 4.55 13.76 -10.90
N LYS A 244 5.36 14.24 -9.94
CA LYS A 244 5.13 15.50 -9.20
C LYS A 244 5.70 16.73 -9.90
N GLN A 245 6.93 16.66 -10.41
CA GLN A 245 7.65 17.81 -10.99
C GLN A 245 6.98 18.45 -12.20
N SER A 246 6.09 17.73 -12.86
CA SER A 246 5.44 18.17 -14.08
C SER A 246 4.09 18.88 -13.83
N GLU A 247 3.82 19.24 -12.57
CA GLU A 247 2.77 20.17 -12.13
C GLU A 247 3.27 21.63 -11.99
N GLU A 248 4.59 21.85 -11.93
CA GLU A 248 5.26 23.17 -11.84
C GLU A 248 5.79 23.62 -13.22
#